data_AF-A0A941X7U1-F1
#
_entry.id   AF-A0A941X7U1-F1
#
_cell.length_a   1.000
_cell.length_b   1.000
_cell.length_c   1.000
_cell.angle_alpha   90.00
_cell.angle_beta   90.00
_cell.angle_gamma   90.00
#
_symmetry.space_group_name_H-M   'P 1'
#
loop_
_entity.id
_entity.type
_entity.pdbx_description
1 polymer ?
#
loop_
_entity_poly.entity_id
_entity_poly.type
_entity_poly.pdbx_seq_one_letter_code
_entity_poly.pdbx_strand_id
1 'polypeptide(L)'
;MKKSYYFLAGMALLGLMTGCSNELDEPGANPNGDAVRIMFEAPEALQVTRAVTGTNSAQGGLTNVDWSKYDLRYQVAVYSEDGATLLVAPQTQVVDTYGPVSFEFRLTPNNTYKFVAWADFVKQGETSDLHYNTSDFTDISIKDGLDAQLNDESRDAYFFMKNISVTQTFGETMTLKRPFAKLRVITTDWASEGMEMPDNFKVAYHDCVRFSALNAVTGEAVGSADAESSEVYTAAIMQDETGDKFYEGGYDATANNRTLVIDYLITGDEQRAIHFSLEMLKGTAPVVTKDFTTNIPVQRNYLTTILGNLLTVDGTIDVDIQEGFKNEWIEGEEWWNPEEITPSQPAYDEQTNTYSVYTREEFAWLPTHIDDMLTATPGFTLRICNDIDMSGVEWSPIYPGSSGRTYTVDGQGHTLRNFSMSGKFGAVYE
;
A
#
# COMPACT_ATOMS: atom_id res chain seq x y z
N MET A 1 43.35 -23.00 -74.58
CA MET A 1 42.70 -22.19 -73.52
C MET A 1 43.72 -22.06 -72.38
N LYS A 2 44.50 -20.96 -72.35
CA LYS A 2 44.51 -19.90 -71.29
C LYS A 2 44.52 -20.47 -69.86
N LYS A 3 45.47 -20.25 -68.94
CA LYS A 3 46.69 -19.40 -68.82
C LYS A 3 47.58 -19.96 -67.68
N SER A 4 48.90 -19.80 -67.86
CA SER A 4 50.04 -19.59 -66.93
C SER A 4 50.04 -20.03 -65.45
N TYR A 5 50.94 -20.96 -65.13
CA TYR A 5 52.26 -20.81 -64.47
C TYR A 5 52.52 -19.90 -63.23
N TYR A 6 53.05 -20.59 -62.19
CA TYR A 6 54.28 -20.35 -61.38
C TYR A 6 54.38 -19.32 -60.22
N PHE A 7 55.02 -19.82 -59.15
CA PHE A 7 56.02 -19.18 -58.24
C PHE A 7 55.52 -18.09 -57.28
N LEU A 8 56.06 -17.86 -56.07
CA LEU A 8 57.01 -18.52 -55.16
C LEU A 8 56.97 -17.70 -53.84
N ALA A 9 57.28 -18.35 -52.72
CA ALA A 9 57.98 -17.87 -51.51
C ALA A 9 57.76 -16.46 -50.93
N GLY A 10 57.57 -16.42 -49.60
CA GLY A 10 57.85 -15.24 -48.78
C GLY A 10 57.53 -15.43 -47.30
N MET A 11 58.52 -15.87 -46.51
CA MET A 11 58.54 -15.78 -45.04
C MET A 11 58.46 -14.31 -44.59
N ALA A 12 57.62 -14.00 -43.60
CA ALA A 12 57.89 -12.89 -42.66
C ALA A 12 57.07 -12.98 -41.36
N LEU A 13 57.81 -13.10 -40.26
CA LEU A 13 57.66 -12.44 -38.96
C LEU A 13 56.36 -12.57 -38.12
N LEU A 14 56.58 -13.22 -36.96
CA LEU A 14 56.11 -12.83 -35.62
C LEU A 14 55.53 -11.41 -35.51
N GLY A 15 54.22 -11.35 -35.30
CA GLY A 15 53.53 -10.26 -34.62
C GLY A 15 52.80 -10.83 -33.43
N LEU A 16 53.41 -10.73 -32.25
CA LEU A 16 52.72 -10.83 -30.96
C LEU A 16 51.67 -9.73 -30.91
N MET A 17 50.44 -10.05 -31.32
CA MET A 17 49.27 -9.32 -30.86
C MET A 17 48.87 -9.99 -29.56
N THR A 18 49.41 -9.47 -28.47
CA THR A 18 48.70 -9.38 -27.20
C THR A 18 47.33 -8.79 -27.50
N GLY A 19 46.36 -9.65 -27.78
CA GLY A 19 44.96 -9.31 -27.61
C GLY A 19 44.79 -9.13 -26.11
N CYS A 20 45.03 -7.92 -25.62
CA CYS A 20 44.37 -7.47 -24.42
C CYS A 20 42.88 -7.67 -24.70
N SER A 21 42.31 -8.71 -24.12
CA SER A 21 40.90 -8.77 -23.79
C SER A 21 40.61 -7.52 -22.96
N ASN A 22 40.36 -6.39 -23.63
CA ASN A 22 39.37 -5.47 -23.13
C ASN A 22 38.03 -6.18 -23.36
N GLU A 23 37.75 -7.22 -22.56
CA GLU A 23 36.39 -7.39 -22.13
C GLU A 23 36.09 -6.07 -21.43
N LEU A 24 35.36 -5.19 -22.13
CA LEU A 24 34.56 -4.22 -21.44
C LEU A 24 33.75 -5.06 -20.46
N ASP A 25 34.07 -4.95 -19.16
CA ASP A 25 33.42 -5.67 -18.07
C ASP A 25 31.90 -5.52 -18.26
N GLU A 26 31.27 -6.49 -18.94
CA GLU A 26 29.83 -6.40 -19.19
C GLU A 26 29.15 -6.53 -17.82
N PRO A 27 28.23 -5.61 -17.48
CA PRO A 27 27.49 -5.69 -16.24
C PRO A 27 26.68 -6.99 -16.22
N GLY A 28 26.77 -7.75 -15.13
CA GLY A 28 26.07 -9.03 -15.03
C GLY A 28 26.62 -9.96 -13.96
N ALA A 29 26.23 -11.23 -14.07
CA ALA A 29 26.69 -12.29 -13.17
C ALA A 29 28.18 -12.55 -13.37
N ASN A 30 28.95 -12.47 -12.29
CA ASN A 30 30.37 -12.80 -12.27
C ASN A 30 30.63 -13.94 -11.27
N PRO A 31 30.70 -15.20 -11.70
CA PRO A 31 30.92 -16.35 -10.82
C PRO A 31 32.21 -16.28 -9.98
N ASN A 32 33.21 -15.53 -10.45
CA ASN A 32 34.50 -15.34 -9.78
C ASN A 32 34.58 -14.01 -9.00
N GLY A 33 33.51 -13.21 -9.02
CA GLY A 33 33.42 -11.93 -8.33
C GLY A 33 33.09 -12.06 -6.85
N ASP A 34 33.19 -10.92 -6.15
CA ASP A 34 32.81 -10.80 -4.75
C ASP A 34 31.30 -11.04 -4.59
N ALA A 35 30.92 -11.65 -3.47
CA ALA A 35 29.53 -11.90 -3.12
C ALA A 35 28.89 -10.62 -2.55
N VAL A 36 27.68 -10.31 -3.03
CA VAL A 36 26.76 -9.31 -2.50
C VAL A 36 25.63 -10.06 -1.82
N ARG A 37 25.37 -9.76 -0.55
CA ARG A 37 24.29 -10.39 0.21
C ARG A 37 23.19 -9.37 0.45
N ILE A 38 21.98 -9.65 0.00
CA ILE A 38 20.83 -8.76 0.23
C ILE A 38 19.81 -9.51 1.06
N MET A 39 19.35 -8.87 2.12
CA MET A 39 18.30 -9.40 2.97
C MET A 39 16.98 -8.73 2.60
N PHE A 40 15.95 -9.53 2.41
CA PHE A 40 14.60 -9.08 2.09
C PHE A 40 13.66 -9.45 3.24
N GLU A 41 12.84 -8.48 3.62
CA GLU A 41 11.87 -8.59 4.71
C GLU A 41 10.53 -8.02 4.25
N ALA A 42 9.42 -8.65 4.62
CA ALA A 42 8.11 -8.05 4.40
C ALA A 42 7.86 -6.94 5.45
N PRO A 43 6.95 -5.99 5.20
CA PRO A 43 6.82 -4.80 6.05
C PRO A 43 6.32 -5.09 7.48
N GLU A 44 5.61 -6.19 7.72
CA GLU A 44 5.10 -6.56 9.05
C GLU A 44 6.16 -7.30 9.91
N ALA A 45 7.41 -7.42 9.43
CA ALA A 45 8.52 -8.11 10.12
C ALA A 45 8.93 -7.51 11.45
N LEU A 46 8.88 -6.18 11.53
CA LEU A 46 9.60 -5.48 12.57
C LEU A 46 9.00 -5.70 13.97
N GLN A 47 7.87 -6.41 14.08
CA GLN A 47 7.07 -6.46 15.31
C GLN A 47 6.60 -7.83 15.77
N VAL A 48 6.80 -8.92 15.02
CA VAL A 48 6.36 -10.26 15.48
C VAL A 48 7.41 -10.93 16.38
N THR A 49 7.76 -10.28 17.50
CA THR A 49 8.33 -11.01 18.66
C THR A 49 7.24 -11.65 19.53
N ARG A 50 5.95 -11.41 19.21
CA ARG A 50 4.81 -12.07 19.84
C ARG A 50 3.73 -12.30 18.78
N ALA A 51 3.32 -13.55 18.60
CA ALA A 51 2.14 -13.89 17.80
C ALA A 51 0.95 -13.04 18.27
N VAL A 52 0.42 -12.18 17.40
CA VAL A 52 -0.90 -11.58 17.61
C VAL A 52 -1.87 -12.76 17.63
N THR A 53 -2.52 -12.97 18.77
CA THR A 53 -3.45 -14.08 18.94
C THR A 53 -4.78 -13.65 18.34
N GLY A 54 -5.23 -14.34 17.30
CA GLY A 54 -6.47 -14.05 16.58
C GLY A 54 -6.24 -13.28 15.27
N THR A 55 -7.22 -13.38 14.39
CA THR A 55 -7.28 -12.74 13.06
C THR A 55 -7.92 -11.36 13.13
N ASN A 56 -7.52 -10.46 12.24
CA ASN A 56 -8.03 -9.10 12.18
C ASN A 56 -8.06 -8.59 10.74
N SER A 57 -9.23 -8.13 10.29
CA SER A 57 -9.43 -7.63 8.92
C SER A 57 -8.57 -6.40 8.58
N ALA A 58 -8.07 -5.69 9.60
CA ALA A 58 -7.11 -4.59 9.45
C ALA A 58 -5.68 -5.04 9.15
N GLN A 59 -5.37 -6.32 9.33
CA GLN A 59 -4.05 -6.91 9.08
C GLN A 59 -4.03 -7.58 7.71
N GLY A 60 -2.85 -7.85 7.17
CA GLY A 60 -2.72 -8.56 5.90
C GLY A 60 -2.53 -10.06 6.04
N GLY A 61 -2.11 -10.68 4.93
CA GLY A 61 -1.96 -12.12 4.83
C GLY A 61 -0.98 -12.69 5.84
N LEU A 62 0.11 -12.01 6.17
CA LEU A 62 1.13 -12.52 7.10
C LEU A 62 0.57 -12.82 8.49
N THR A 63 -0.45 -12.08 8.90
CA THR A 63 -1.15 -12.29 10.18
C THR A 63 -2.34 -13.23 10.05
N ASN A 64 -3.12 -13.10 8.96
CA ASN A 64 -4.40 -13.78 8.84
C ASN A 64 -4.34 -15.16 8.16
N VAL A 65 -3.31 -15.46 7.36
CA VAL A 65 -3.21 -16.77 6.69
C VAL A 65 -2.88 -17.88 7.68
N ASP A 66 -3.37 -19.07 7.35
CA ASP A 66 -2.98 -20.29 8.04
C ASP A 66 -1.64 -20.80 7.48
N TRP A 67 -0.56 -20.56 8.20
CA TRP A 67 0.80 -21.04 7.85
C TRP A 67 0.93 -22.56 7.81
N SER A 68 -0.07 -23.32 8.27
CA SER A 68 -0.12 -24.78 8.03
C SER A 68 -0.62 -25.13 6.62
N LYS A 69 -1.19 -24.18 5.89
CA LYS A 69 -1.74 -24.34 4.53
C LYS A 69 -0.94 -23.58 3.47
N TYR A 70 -0.21 -22.54 3.88
CA TYR A 70 0.52 -21.65 2.97
C TYR A 70 1.94 -21.38 3.44
N ASP A 71 2.83 -21.22 2.47
CA ASP A 71 4.19 -20.71 2.66
C ASP A 71 4.33 -19.36 1.96
N LEU A 72 5.27 -18.53 2.40
CA LEU A 72 5.63 -17.28 1.73
C LEU A 72 6.83 -17.50 0.82
N ARG A 73 6.63 -17.27 -0.48
CA ARG A 73 7.67 -17.39 -1.51
C ARG A 73 8.27 -16.03 -1.79
N TYR A 74 9.59 -15.95 -1.88
CA TYR A 74 10.35 -14.78 -2.31
C TYR A 74 11.07 -15.11 -3.62
N GLN A 75 10.95 -14.22 -4.59
CA GLN A 75 11.66 -14.29 -5.85
C GLN A 75 12.40 -12.98 -6.10
N VAL A 76 13.70 -13.06 -6.41
CA VAL A 76 14.55 -11.88 -6.61
C VAL A 76 15.32 -11.99 -7.92
N ALA A 77 15.14 -11.01 -8.78
CA ALA A 77 15.82 -10.86 -10.06
C ALA A 77 16.72 -9.61 -10.06
N VAL A 78 17.73 -9.62 -10.91
CA VAL A 78 18.65 -8.49 -11.08
C VAL A 78 18.63 -8.04 -12.53
N TYR A 79 18.37 -6.75 -12.74
CA TYR A 79 18.32 -6.09 -14.03
C TYR A 79 19.45 -5.08 -14.18
N SER A 80 19.68 -4.63 -15.41
CA SER A 80 20.44 -3.43 -15.70
C SER A 80 19.84 -2.21 -14.97
N GLU A 81 20.64 -1.17 -14.75
CA GLU A 81 20.22 0.05 -14.03
C GLU A 81 18.92 0.67 -14.58
N ASP A 82 18.73 0.62 -15.89
CA ASP A 82 17.53 1.10 -16.60
C ASP A 82 16.34 0.13 -16.53
N GLY A 83 16.53 -1.09 -16.03
CA GLY A 83 15.52 -2.13 -15.98
C GLY A 83 15.23 -2.83 -17.32
N ALA A 84 15.95 -2.50 -18.39
CA ALA A 84 15.64 -3.00 -19.73
C ALA A 84 16.13 -4.45 -19.97
N THR A 85 17.20 -4.87 -19.29
CA THR A 85 17.83 -6.18 -19.49
C THR A 85 17.82 -6.97 -18.20
N LEU A 86 17.31 -8.20 -18.24
CA LEU A 86 17.44 -9.17 -17.16
C LEU A 86 18.88 -9.72 -17.15
N LEU A 87 19.62 -9.47 -16.08
CA LEU A 87 21.02 -9.87 -15.93
C LEU A 87 21.18 -11.13 -15.08
N VAL A 88 20.30 -11.33 -14.09
CA VAL A 88 20.22 -12.55 -13.27
C VAL A 88 18.77 -12.98 -13.17
N ALA A 89 18.49 -14.20 -13.63
CA ALA A 89 17.16 -14.81 -13.53
C ALA A 89 16.68 -14.90 -12.08
N PRO A 90 15.35 -14.88 -11.83
CA PRO A 90 14.80 -14.93 -10.48
C PRO A 90 15.36 -16.10 -9.66
N GLN A 91 15.98 -15.80 -8.53
CA GLN A 91 16.29 -16.78 -7.49
C GLN A 91 15.07 -16.90 -6.58
N THR A 92 14.76 -18.11 -6.11
CA THR A 92 13.57 -18.37 -5.28
C THR A 92 13.94 -18.94 -3.92
N GLN A 93 13.28 -18.45 -2.87
CA GLN A 93 13.27 -19.04 -1.54
C GLN A 93 11.83 -19.12 -1.02
N VAL A 94 11.52 -20.13 -0.22
CA VAL A 94 10.20 -20.33 0.37
C VAL A 94 10.38 -20.52 1.87
N VAL A 95 9.55 -19.86 2.66
CA VAL A 95 9.56 -19.95 4.13
C VAL A 95 8.18 -20.37 4.63
N ASP A 96 8.18 -21.33 5.55
CA ASP A 96 6.99 -21.89 6.21
C ASP A 96 6.53 -21.07 7.42
N THR A 97 7.30 -20.03 7.73
CA THR A 97 7.06 -19.09 8.82
C THR A 97 7.59 -17.73 8.40
N TYR A 98 7.05 -16.70 9.03
CA TYR A 98 7.51 -15.35 8.78
C TYR A 98 8.99 -15.15 9.20
N GLY A 99 9.85 -14.75 8.27
CA GLY A 99 11.25 -14.42 8.58
C GLY A 99 12.03 -13.75 7.44
N PRO A 100 13.10 -13.01 7.75
CA PRO A 100 13.99 -12.44 6.74
C PRO A 100 14.63 -13.53 5.89
N VAL A 101 14.66 -13.30 4.58
CA VAL A 101 15.37 -14.18 3.63
C VAL A 101 16.61 -13.48 3.09
N SER A 102 17.72 -14.22 2.98
CA SER A 102 18.98 -13.71 2.46
C SER A 102 19.28 -14.30 1.10
N PHE A 103 19.50 -13.45 0.10
CA PHE A 103 19.96 -13.83 -1.23
C PHE A 103 21.43 -13.46 -1.42
N GLU A 104 22.19 -14.32 -2.10
CA GLU A 104 23.58 -14.06 -2.47
C GLU A 104 23.69 -13.94 -3.99
N PHE A 105 24.21 -12.80 -4.44
CA PHE A 105 24.48 -12.50 -5.84
C PHE A 105 25.97 -12.27 -6.05
N ARG A 106 26.52 -12.77 -7.15
CA ARG A 106 27.90 -12.47 -7.56
C ARG A 106 27.84 -11.63 -8.82
N LEU A 107 28.17 -10.35 -8.70
CA LEU A 107 27.96 -9.36 -9.74
C LEU A 107 29.28 -8.67 -10.10
N THR A 108 29.41 -8.22 -11.35
CA THR A 108 30.57 -7.44 -11.78
C THR A 108 30.62 -6.12 -10.99
N PRO A 109 31.73 -5.82 -10.27
CA PRO A 109 31.83 -4.62 -9.44
C PRO A 109 31.87 -3.34 -10.29
N ASN A 110 31.73 -2.19 -9.63
CA ASN A 110 31.68 -0.85 -10.21
C ASN A 110 30.52 -0.62 -11.20
N ASN A 111 29.41 -1.35 -11.01
CA ASN A 111 28.19 -1.19 -11.79
C ASN A 111 27.00 -0.93 -10.86
N THR A 112 25.98 -0.23 -11.38
CA THR A 112 24.68 -0.09 -10.72
C THR A 112 23.72 -1.11 -11.28
N TYR A 113 23.06 -1.86 -10.39
CA TYR A 113 22.09 -2.88 -10.75
C TYR A 113 20.72 -2.56 -10.16
N LYS A 114 19.66 -2.89 -10.88
CA LYS A 114 18.30 -2.81 -10.34
C LYS A 114 17.92 -4.17 -9.76
N PHE A 115 17.74 -4.22 -8.45
CA PHE A 115 17.20 -5.40 -7.78
C PHE A 115 15.69 -5.30 -7.75
N VAL A 116 15.01 -6.37 -8.16
CA VAL A 116 13.55 -6.46 -8.19
C VAL A 116 13.15 -7.72 -7.42
N ALA A 117 12.31 -7.55 -6.41
CA ALA A 117 11.81 -8.64 -5.59
C ALA A 117 10.28 -8.70 -5.65
N TRP A 118 9.75 -9.92 -5.67
CA TRP A 118 8.35 -10.25 -5.51
C TRP A 118 8.22 -11.28 -4.39
N ALA A 119 7.23 -11.12 -3.53
CA ALA A 119 6.90 -12.11 -2.52
C ALA A 119 5.40 -12.35 -2.44
N ASP A 120 4.96 -13.60 -2.51
CA ASP A 120 3.57 -14.01 -2.53
C ASP A 120 3.35 -15.34 -1.80
N PHE A 121 2.10 -15.61 -1.42
CA PHE A 121 1.76 -16.89 -0.81
C PHE A 121 1.62 -17.99 -1.88
N VAL A 122 2.14 -19.15 -1.52
CA VAL A 122 1.99 -20.41 -2.26
C VAL A 122 1.44 -21.48 -1.31
N LYS A 123 0.95 -22.59 -1.86
CA LYS A 123 0.54 -23.72 -1.03
C LYS A 123 1.73 -24.29 -0.26
N GLN A 124 1.47 -24.77 0.96
CA GLN A 124 2.50 -25.36 1.80
C GLN A 124 3.29 -26.45 1.05
N GLY A 125 4.62 -26.31 1.03
CA GLY A 125 5.54 -27.24 0.38
C GLY A 125 5.60 -27.15 -1.14
N GLU A 126 4.90 -26.21 -1.76
CA GLU A 126 4.90 -25.96 -3.20
C GLU A 126 5.65 -24.67 -3.56
N THR A 127 6.03 -24.53 -4.83
CA THR A 127 6.67 -23.30 -5.36
C THR A 127 5.93 -22.74 -6.57
N SER A 128 4.83 -23.37 -6.98
CA SER A 128 4.03 -22.95 -8.12
C SER A 128 3.16 -21.75 -7.78
N ASP A 129 3.02 -20.87 -8.76
CA ASP A 129 2.14 -19.71 -8.70
C ASP A 129 0.72 -20.07 -8.25
N LEU A 130 0.27 -19.48 -7.15
CA LEU A 130 -1.09 -19.60 -6.64
C LEU A 130 -1.99 -18.54 -7.31
N HIS A 131 -1.88 -17.28 -6.87
CA HIS A 131 -2.74 -16.17 -7.31
C HIS A 131 -2.16 -15.33 -8.45
N TYR A 132 -0.83 -15.27 -8.58
CA TYR A 132 -0.14 -14.37 -9.50
C TYR A 132 0.75 -15.13 -10.46
N ASN A 133 0.74 -14.75 -11.75
CA ASN A 133 1.70 -15.25 -12.72
C ASN A 133 3.00 -14.47 -12.56
N THR A 134 4.06 -15.16 -12.13
CA THR A 134 5.35 -14.54 -11.83
C THR A 134 6.43 -14.85 -12.88
N SER A 135 6.02 -15.39 -14.04
CA SER A 135 6.95 -15.75 -15.11
C SER A 135 7.65 -14.55 -15.76
N ASP A 136 7.03 -13.37 -15.70
CA ASP A 136 7.58 -12.11 -16.18
C ASP A 136 7.38 -11.01 -15.12
N PHE A 137 8.47 -10.49 -14.57
CA PHE A 137 8.40 -9.42 -13.55
C PHE A 137 7.99 -8.07 -14.13
N THR A 138 7.95 -7.92 -15.46
CA THR A 138 7.37 -6.73 -16.10
C THR A 138 5.85 -6.80 -16.22
N ASP A 139 5.24 -7.97 -15.96
CA ASP A 139 3.80 -8.21 -16.06
C ASP A 139 3.34 -9.30 -15.06
N ILE A 140 3.48 -9.03 -13.77
CA ILE A 140 2.97 -9.92 -12.71
C ILE A 140 1.45 -9.78 -12.67
N SER A 141 0.76 -10.74 -13.27
CA SER A 141 -0.69 -10.68 -13.54
C SER A 141 -1.52 -11.58 -12.63
N ILE A 142 -2.75 -11.15 -12.32
CA ILE A 142 -3.73 -11.95 -11.55
C ILE A 142 -4.14 -13.17 -12.39
N LYS A 143 -4.06 -14.36 -11.80
CA LYS A 143 -4.47 -15.63 -12.43
C LYS A 143 -5.90 -16.03 -12.09
N ASP A 144 -6.41 -15.53 -10.98
CA ASP A 144 -7.69 -15.96 -10.41
C ASP A 144 -8.89 -15.50 -11.24
N GLY A 145 -9.89 -16.37 -11.34
CA GLY A 145 -11.21 -16.00 -11.85
C GLY A 145 -11.94 -15.04 -10.88
N LEU A 146 -12.99 -14.39 -11.36
CA LEU A 146 -13.78 -13.41 -10.60
C LEU A 146 -14.37 -13.98 -9.29
N ASP A 147 -14.54 -15.30 -9.21
CA ASP A 147 -15.05 -16.04 -8.07
C ASP A 147 -13.99 -16.42 -7.01
N ALA A 148 -12.72 -16.06 -7.25
CA ALA A 148 -11.59 -16.38 -6.39
C ALA A 148 -10.72 -15.14 -6.07
N GLN A 149 -11.26 -13.93 -6.26
CA GLN A 149 -10.50 -12.69 -6.00
C GLN A 149 -10.82 -11.98 -4.69
N LEU A 150 -11.96 -12.31 -4.08
CA LEU A 150 -12.45 -11.64 -2.88
C LEU A 150 -12.36 -12.58 -1.69
N ASN A 151 -12.21 -12.01 -0.49
CA ASN A 151 -12.20 -12.75 0.77
C ASN A 151 -11.15 -13.87 0.83
N ASP A 152 -9.97 -13.61 0.27
CA ASP A 152 -8.82 -14.50 0.35
C ASP A 152 -7.58 -13.72 0.82
N GLU A 153 -7.16 -13.96 2.06
CA GLU A 153 -5.98 -13.32 2.66
C GLU A 153 -4.67 -13.83 2.07
N SER A 154 -4.66 -15.00 1.41
CA SER A 154 -3.47 -15.53 0.72
C SER A 154 -3.17 -14.82 -0.61
N ARG A 155 -4.07 -13.93 -1.07
CA ARG A 155 -3.79 -13.00 -2.17
C ARG A 155 -2.86 -11.86 -1.79
N ASP A 156 -2.54 -11.66 -0.51
CA ASP A 156 -1.60 -10.61 -0.14
C ASP A 156 -0.20 -10.91 -0.72
N ALA A 157 0.49 -9.86 -1.17
CA ALA A 157 1.79 -9.97 -1.82
C ALA A 157 2.56 -8.65 -1.69
N TYR A 158 3.85 -8.73 -1.94
CA TYR A 158 4.80 -7.65 -1.70
C TYR A 158 5.80 -7.56 -2.85
N PHE A 159 6.24 -6.35 -3.14
CA PHE A 159 7.28 -6.12 -4.12
C PHE A 159 8.27 -5.08 -3.61
N PHE A 160 9.44 -5.07 -4.23
CA PHE A 160 10.46 -4.08 -3.99
C PHE A 160 11.28 -3.88 -5.25
N MET A 161 11.70 -2.65 -5.50
CA MET A 161 12.70 -2.35 -6.51
C MET A 161 13.63 -1.23 -6.06
N LYS A 162 14.93 -1.38 -6.32
CA LYS A 162 15.92 -0.34 -6.04
C LYS A 162 17.16 -0.50 -6.90
N ASN A 163 17.72 0.62 -7.34
CA ASN A 163 19.03 0.67 -7.97
C ASN A 163 20.11 0.71 -6.88
N ILE A 164 21.08 -0.19 -6.96
CA ILE A 164 22.18 -0.31 -6.00
C ILE A 164 23.51 -0.35 -6.73
N SER A 165 24.42 0.55 -6.36
CA SER A 165 25.79 0.55 -6.87
C SER A 165 26.63 -0.49 -6.13
N VAL A 166 27.09 -1.50 -6.86
CA VAL A 166 27.91 -2.60 -6.33
C VAL A 166 29.38 -2.25 -6.54
N THR A 167 30.07 -1.81 -5.49
CA THR A 167 31.52 -1.48 -5.55
C THR A 167 32.39 -2.48 -4.79
N GLN A 168 31.82 -3.14 -3.78
CA GLN A 168 32.46 -4.13 -2.91
C GLN A 168 31.37 -5.01 -2.27
N THR A 169 31.73 -6.00 -1.46
CA THR A 169 30.76 -6.69 -0.61
C THR A 169 30.07 -5.72 0.33
N PHE A 170 28.74 -5.77 0.36
CA PHE A 170 27.89 -5.08 1.33
C PHE A 170 26.68 -5.95 1.68
N GLY A 171 26.03 -5.60 2.79
CA GLY A 171 24.77 -6.16 3.23
C GLY A 171 23.77 -5.04 3.47
N GLU A 172 22.61 -5.12 2.82
CA GLU A 172 21.50 -4.18 3.01
C GLU A 172 20.21 -4.95 3.27
N THR A 173 19.40 -4.45 4.19
CA THR A 173 18.06 -4.95 4.45
C THR A 173 17.06 -4.14 3.65
N MET A 174 16.23 -4.82 2.87
CA MET A 174 15.20 -4.22 2.04
C MET A 174 13.84 -4.62 2.56
N THR A 175 13.01 -3.63 2.88
CA THR A 175 11.62 -3.85 3.28
C THR A 175 10.72 -3.77 2.04
N LEU A 176 10.04 -4.88 1.73
CA LEU A 176 9.08 -4.92 0.64
C LEU A 176 7.83 -4.10 0.98
N LYS A 177 7.08 -3.69 -0.03
CA LYS A 177 5.81 -2.96 0.09
C LYS A 177 4.72 -3.65 -0.71
N ARG A 178 3.45 -3.43 -0.35
CA ARG A 178 2.33 -4.00 -1.10
C ARG A 178 2.14 -3.26 -2.43
N PRO A 179 1.83 -3.95 -3.52
CA PRO A 179 1.39 -3.33 -4.78
C PRO A 179 -0.12 -3.01 -4.78
N PHE A 180 -0.82 -3.26 -3.67
CA PHE A 180 -2.28 -3.18 -3.59
C PHE A 180 -2.77 -2.10 -2.63
N ALA A 181 -4.00 -1.63 -2.85
CA ALA A 181 -4.86 -1.13 -1.79
C ALA A 181 -5.68 -2.31 -1.26
N LYS A 182 -5.83 -2.48 0.06
CA LYS A 182 -6.84 -3.41 0.59
C LYS A 182 -8.14 -2.64 0.80
N LEU A 183 -9.21 -3.11 0.20
CA LEU A 183 -10.56 -2.68 0.51
C LEU A 183 -11.15 -3.63 1.55
N ARG A 184 -11.73 -3.10 2.62
CA ARG A 184 -12.58 -3.86 3.52
C ARG A 184 -13.93 -3.21 3.73
N VAL A 185 -14.98 -4.01 3.77
CA VAL A 185 -16.36 -3.58 4.01
C VAL A 185 -16.89 -4.30 5.25
N ILE A 186 -17.34 -3.53 6.24
CA ILE A 186 -17.75 -4.00 7.55
C ILE A 186 -19.19 -3.54 7.83
N THR A 187 -20.08 -4.48 8.14
CA THR A 187 -21.40 -4.17 8.70
C THR A 187 -21.30 -4.02 10.21
N THR A 188 -22.06 -3.08 10.78
CA THR A 188 -22.23 -2.89 12.24
C THR A 188 -23.60 -3.35 12.76
N ASP A 189 -24.44 -3.88 11.88
CA ASP A 189 -25.79 -4.35 12.16
C ASP A 189 -25.96 -5.87 11.96
N TRP A 190 -24.86 -6.62 12.05
CA TRP A 190 -24.87 -8.09 12.02
C TRP A 190 -25.75 -8.65 13.14
N ALA A 191 -26.50 -9.71 12.85
CA ALA A 191 -27.40 -10.39 13.78
C ALA A 191 -28.47 -9.49 14.44
N SER A 192 -28.82 -8.34 13.83
CA SER A 192 -29.97 -7.55 14.31
C SER A 192 -31.28 -8.36 14.17
N GLU A 193 -32.21 -8.16 15.12
CA GLU A 193 -33.42 -8.98 15.23
C GLU A 193 -34.24 -9.01 13.93
N GLY A 194 -34.64 -10.22 13.51
CA GLY A 194 -35.54 -10.43 12.37
C GLY A 194 -34.88 -10.39 10.99
N MET A 195 -33.55 -10.32 10.91
CA MET A 195 -32.82 -10.32 9.63
C MET A 195 -32.31 -11.71 9.23
N GLU A 196 -32.36 -11.99 7.93
CA GLU A 196 -31.69 -13.15 7.33
C GLU A 196 -30.19 -12.83 7.18
N MET A 197 -29.31 -13.71 7.68
CA MET A 197 -27.87 -13.47 7.65
C MET A 197 -27.28 -13.97 6.33
N PRO A 198 -26.67 -13.09 5.52
CA PRO A 198 -26.04 -13.52 4.28
C PRO A 198 -24.90 -14.51 4.57
N ASP A 199 -24.63 -15.40 3.63
CA ASP A 199 -23.48 -16.32 3.66
C ASP A 199 -22.54 -16.12 2.47
N ASN A 200 -22.98 -15.37 1.45
CA ASN A 200 -22.18 -15.00 0.30
C ASN A 200 -22.61 -13.64 -0.26
N PHE A 201 -21.82 -13.10 -1.17
CA PHE A 201 -22.08 -11.83 -1.81
C PHE A 201 -21.53 -11.77 -3.23
N LYS A 202 -21.99 -10.76 -3.96
CA LYS A 202 -21.44 -10.34 -5.25
C LYS A 202 -20.99 -8.89 -5.20
N VAL A 203 -19.87 -8.62 -5.85
CA VAL A 203 -19.38 -7.26 -6.11
C VAL A 203 -19.33 -7.04 -7.61
N ALA A 204 -19.84 -5.91 -8.08
CA ALA A 204 -19.62 -5.46 -9.46
C ALA A 204 -19.10 -4.03 -9.43
N TYR A 205 -17.86 -3.85 -9.88
CA TYR A 205 -17.23 -2.54 -10.01
C TYR A 205 -17.78 -1.81 -11.24
N HIS A 206 -17.91 -0.49 -11.16
CA HIS A 206 -18.34 0.36 -12.26
C HIS A 206 -17.70 1.75 -12.11
N ASP A 207 -17.77 2.57 -13.16
CA ASP A 207 -17.33 3.99 -13.15
C ASP A 207 -15.93 4.21 -12.53
N CYS A 208 -15.02 3.25 -12.73
CA CYS A 208 -13.64 3.31 -12.24
C CYS A 208 -12.72 2.48 -13.11
N VAL A 209 -11.40 2.68 -12.97
CA VAL A 209 -10.38 1.90 -13.68
C VAL A 209 -9.82 0.83 -12.74
N ARG A 210 -9.75 -0.40 -13.24
CA ARG A 210 -9.13 -1.56 -12.56
C ARG A 210 -7.84 -1.94 -13.28
N PHE A 211 -6.90 -2.50 -12.54
CA PHE A 211 -5.65 -3.04 -13.05
C PHE A 211 -5.60 -4.54 -12.83
N SER A 212 -5.04 -5.27 -13.79
CA SER A 212 -4.94 -6.74 -13.76
C SER A 212 -3.53 -7.23 -13.47
N ALA A 213 -2.53 -6.35 -13.48
CA ALA A 213 -1.13 -6.72 -13.32
C ALA A 213 -0.25 -5.58 -12.77
N LEU A 214 0.95 -5.94 -12.33
CA LEU A 214 2.00 -5.02 -11.88
C LEU A 214 3.27 -5.25 -12.69
N ASN A 215 3.89 -4.18 -13.16
CA ASN A 215 5.29 -4.21 -13.57
C ASN A 215 6.17 -3.97 -12.34
N ALA A 216 6.78 -5.02 -11.78
CA ALA A 216 7.63 -4.92 -10.60
C ALA A 216 8.97 -4.20 -10.88
N VAL A 217 9.40 -4.11 -12.15
CA VAL A 217 10.64 -3.45 -12.57
C VAL A 217 10.50 -1.93 -12.60
N THR A 218 9.31 -1.42 -12.93
CA THR A 218 8.98 0.02 -12.95
C THR A 218 8.12 0.45 -11.77
N GLY A 219 7.49 -0.50 -11.07
CA GLY A 219 6.50 -0.25 -10.03
C GLY A 219 5.17 0.28 -10.56
N GLU A 220 4.88 0.16 -11.84
CA GLU A 220 3.63 0.66 -12.43
C GLU A 220 2.55 -0.41 -12.43
N ALA A 221 1.31 -0.01 -12.15
CA ALA A 221 0.15 -0.86 -12.37
C ALA A 221 -0.14 -0.92 -13.88
N VAL A 222 -0.36 -2.13 -14.42
CA VAL A 222 -0.56 -2.37 -15.86
C VAL A 222 -1.83 -3.20 -16.11
N GLY A 223 -2.19 -3.33 -17.39
CA GLY A 223 -3.44 -4.00 -17.79
C GLY A 223 -4.69 -3.25 -17.32
N SER A 224 -4.66 -1.91 -17.42
CA SER A 224 -5.77 -1.04 -17.04
C SER A 224 -6.98 -1.23 -17.94
N ALA A 225 -8.17 -1.39 -17.37
CA ALA A 225 -9.44 -1.41 -18.07
C ALA A 225 -10.51 -0.67 -17.26
N ASP A 226 -11.48 -0.07 -17.94
CA ASP A 226 -12.68 0.45 -17.29
C ASP A 226 -13.46 -0.72 -16.70
N ALA A 227 -13.92 -0.56 -15.46
CA ALA A 227 -14.70 -1.57 -14.77
C ALA A 227 -16.09 -1.69 -15.40
N GLU A 228 -16.45 -2.92 -15.79
CA GLU A 228 -17.73 -3.22 -16.40
C GLU A 228 -18.64 -3.86 -15.36
N SER A 229 -19.83 -3.28 -15.13
CA SER A 229 -20.82 -3.83 -14.18
C SER A 229 -21.29 -5.27 -14.48
N SER A 230 -20.99 -5.77 -15.69
CA SER A 230 -21.23 -7.16 -16.08
C SER A 230 -20.19 -8.15 -15.52
N GLU A 231 -19.03 -7.67 -15.09
CA GLU A 231 -18.02 -8.47 -14.40
C GLU A 231 -18.39 -8.57 -12.91
N VAL A 232 -19.01 -9.71 -12.57
CA VAL A 232 -19.49 -9.97 -11.22
C VAL A 232 -18.52 -10.87 -10.49
N TYR A 233 -17.91 -10.33 -9.44
CA TYR A 233 -17.06 -11.03 -8.50
C TYR A 233 -17.93 -11.68 -7.43
N THR A 234 -17.64 -12.90 -7.02
CA THR A 234 -18.42 -13.63 -6.02
C THR A 234 -17.51 -14.18 -4.94
N ALA A 235 -17.95 -14.12 -3.69
CA ALA A 235 -17.29 -14.84 -2.60
C ALA A 235 -18.26 -15.17 -1.46
N ALA A 236 -17.86 -16.16 -0.65
CA ALA A 236 -18.51 -16.44 0.62
C ALA A 236 -18.01 -15.45 1.69
N ILE A 237 -18.85 -15.19 2.71
CA ILE A 237 -18.38 -14.49 3.91
C ILE A 237 -17.39 -15.41 4.62
N MET A 238 -16.19 -14.91 4.94
CA MET A 238 -15.16 -15.72 5.57
C MET A 238 -15.62 -16.25 6.94
N GLN A 239 -15.38 -17.54 7.16
CA GLN A 239 -15.63 -18.25 8.41
C GLN A 239 -14.38 -19.02 8.84
N ASP A 240 -14.26 -19.28 10.13
CA ASP A 240 -13.24 -20.19 10.65
C ASP A 240 -13.65 -21.67 10.47
N GLU A 241 -12.87 -22.59 11.03
CA GLU A 241 -13.13 -24.04 10.90
C GLU A 241 -14.39 -24.50 11.68
N THR A 242 -14.92 -23.70 12.61
CA THR A 242 -16.17 -24.00 13.34
C THR A 242 -17.41 -23.41 12.66
N GLY A 243 -17.22 -22.57 11.64
CA GLY A 243 -18.29 -21.86 10.94
C GLY A 243 -18.65 -20.51 11.56
N ASP A 244 -17.83 -20.02 12.51
CA ASP A 244 -18.01 -18.74 13.17
C ASP A 244 -17.37 -17.60 12.35
N LYS A 245 -17.11 -16.44 12.96
CA LYS A 245 -16.43 -15.34 12.26
C LYS A 245 -14.97 -15.67 12.05
N PHE A 246 -14.50 -15.50 10.81
CA PHE A 246 -13.08 -15.66 10.55
C PHE A 246 -12.27 -14.59 11.27
N TYR A 247 -12.69 -13.32 11.24
CA TYR A 247 -12.04 -12.21 11.95
C TYR A 247 -12.62 -12.03 13.36
N GLU A 248 -11.74 -11.94 14.35
CA GLU A 248 -12.16 -11.78 15.76
C GLU A 248 -11.68 -10.47 16.38
N GLY A 249 -10.59 -9.90 15.88
CA GLY A 249 -9.99 -8.67 16.38
C GLY A 249 -10.51 -7.40 15.71
N GLY A 250 -10.08 -6.25 16.23
CA GLY A 250 -10.38 -4.94 15.65
C GLY A 250 -11.88 -4.62 15.64
N TYR A 251 -12.40 -4.16 14.51
CA TYR A 251 -13.82 -3.82 14.38
C TYR A 251 -14.74 -5.03 14.51
N ASP A 252 -14.27 -6.23 14.18
CA ASP A 252 -15.03 -7.48 14.34
C ASP A 252 -15.10 -7.95 15.81
N ALA A 253 -14.50 -7.24 16.78
CA ALA A 253 -14.50 -7.67 18.18
C ALA A 253 -15.90 -7.74 18.80
N THR A 254 -16.87 -6.97 18.30
CA THR A 254 -18.25 -6.99 18.78
C THR A 254 -19.08 -8.04 18.03
N ALA A 255 -20.16 -8.53 18.66
CA ALA A 255 -21.03 -9.53 18.02
C ALA A 255 -21.87 -8.98 16.86
N ASN A 256 -22.05 -7.66 16.80
CA ASN A 256 -22.86 -6.98 15.80
C ASN A 256 -22.03 -6.50 14.60
N ASN A 257 -20.70 -6.64 14.67
CA ASN A 257 -19.83 -6.25 13.58
C ASN A 257 -19.37 -7.50 12.81
N ARG A 258 -19.36 -7.37 11.48
CA ARG A 258 -18.86 -8.43 10.59
C ARG A 258 -18.19 -7.82 9.37
N THR A 259 -16.95 -8.20 9.12
CA THR A 259 -16.28 -7.97 7.84
C THR A 259 -16.93 -8.86 6.77
N LEU A 260 -17.49 -8.21 5.76
CA LEU A 260 -18.21 -8.84 4.66
C LEU A 260 -17.28 -9.10 3.47
N VAL A 261 -16.53 -8.06 3.08
CA VAL A 261 -15.73 -8.05 1.86
C VAL A 261 -14.30 -7.63 2.21
N ILE A 262 -13.34 -8.36 1.67
CA ILE A 262 -11.93 -8.02 1.52
C ILE A 262 -11.57 -8.13 0.04
N ASP A 263 -10.94 -7.10 -0.52
CA ASP A 263 -10.32 -7.15 -1.85
C ASP A 263 -8.91 -6.55 -1.80
N TYR A 264 -7.98 -7.11 -2.57
CA TYR A 264 -6.63 -6.62 -2.78
C TYR A 264 -6.51 -6.04 -4.19
N LEU A 265 -6.62 -4.72 -4.28
CA LEU A 265 -6.71 -3.98 -5.55
C LEU A 265 -5.33 -3.56 -6.02
N ILE A 266 -4.86 -4.08 -7.15
CA ILE A 266 -3.63 -3.53 -7.76
C ILE A 266 -3.89 -2.07 -8.09
N THR A 267 -3.01 -1.19 -7.58
CA THR A 267 -3.10 0.24 -7.84
C THR A 267 -1.71 0.87 -7.82
N GLY A 268 -1.64 2.10 -8.34
CA GLY A 268 -0.45 2.92 -8.36
C GLY A 268 -0.25 3.72 -7.08
N ASP A 269 0.81 4.53 -7.09
CA ASP A 269 1.11 5.47 -6.01
C ASP A 269 0.17 6.68 -6.01
N GLU A 270 -0.52 6.93 -7.13
CA GLU A 270 -1.58 7.93 -7.24
C GLU A 270 -2.90 7.41 -6.66
N GLN A 271 -3.52 8.21 -5.79
CA GLN A 271 -4.85 7.92 -5.26
C GLN A 271 -5.91 7.95 -6.37
N ARG A 272 -6.74 6.93 -6.42
CA ARG A 272 -7.82 6.76 -7.41
C ARG A 272 -9.14 6.47 -6.70
N ALA A 273 -10.25 6.82 -7.33
CA ALA A 273 -11.57 6.49 -6.82
C ALA A 273 -12.08 5.19 -7.45
N ILE A 274 -12.78 4.38 -6.65
CA ILE A 274 -13.55 3.22 -7.10
C ILE A 274 -15.03 3.39 -6.75
N HIS A 275 -15.87 2.71 -7.53
CA HIS A 275 -17.30 2.57 -7.28
C HIS A 275 -17.69 1.12 -7.51
N PHE A 276 -18.63 0.61 -6.72
CA PHE A 276 -19.10 -0.75 -6.87
C PHE A 276 -20.48 -0.95 -6.24
N SER A 277 -21.18 -1.96 -6.75
CA SER A 277 -22.38 -2.50 -6.13
C SER A 277 -22.04 -3.76 -5.32
N LEU A 278 -22.72 -3.94 -4.20
CA LEU A 278 -22.62 -5.08 -3.29
C LEU A 278 -24.00 -5.71 -3.12
N GLU A 279 -24.19 -6.91 -3.66
CA GLU A 279 -25.38 -7.73 -3.45
C GLU A 279 -25.05 -8.83 -2.43
N MET A 280 -25.70 -8.81 -1.27
CA MET A 280 -25.55 -9.84 -0.24
C MET A 280 -26.65 -10.88 -0.37
N LEU A 281 -26.29 -12.16 -0.24
CA LEU A 281 -27.19 -13.28 -0.49
C LEU A 281 -27.17 -14.31 0.64
N LYS A 282 -28.33 -14.98 0.81
CA LYS A 282 -28.48 -16.22 1.55
C LYS A 282 -28.66 -17.36 0.56
N GLY A 283 -27.63 -18.18 0.37
CA GLY A 283 -27.60 -19.13 -0.75
C GLY A 283 -27.75 -18.37 -2.08
N THR A 284 -28.90 -18.51 -2.75
CA THR A 284 -29.18 -17.81 -4.01
C THR A 284 -30.17 -16.65 -3.86
N ALA A 285 -30.73 -16.43 -2.67
CA ALA A 285 -31.73 -15.40 -2.45
C ALA A 285 -31.06 -14.07 -2.07
N PRO A 286 -31.36 -12.94 -2.75
CA PRO A 286 -30.84 -11.65 -2.36
C PRO A 286 -31.44 -11.23 -1.02
N VAL A 287 -30.57 -10.81 -0.10
CA VAL A 287 -30.94 -10.26 1.22
C VAL A 287 -31.02 -8.75 1.13
N VAL A 288 -29.94 -8.12 0.66
CA VAL A 288 -29.82 -6.67 0.52
C VAL A 288 -28.85 -6.33 -0.59
N THR A 289 -29.10 -5.23 -1.28
CA THR A 289 -28.21 -4.67 -2.30
C THR A 289 -27.87 -3.24 -1.92
N LYS A 290 -26.58 -2.90 -1.95
CA LYS A 290 -26.06 -1.55 -1.74
C LYS A 290 -25.25 -1.14 -2.96
N ASP A 291 -25.37 0.12 -3.34
CA ASP A 291 -24.62 0.68 -4.45
C ASP A 291 -23.78 1.85 -3.96
N PHE A 292 -22.47 1.76 -4.12
CA PHE A 292 -21.51 2.74 -3.61
C PHE A 292 -21.07 3.66 -4.74
N THR A 293 -21.82 4.75 -4.93
CA THR A 293 -21.61 5.75 -5.98
C THR A 293 -20.77 6.95 -5.55
N THR A 294 -20.42 7.05 -4.26
CA THR A 294 -19.48 8.05 -3.77
C THR A 294 -18.05 7.63 -4.09
N ASN A 295 -17.20 8.60 -4.44
CA ASN A 295 -15.79 8.35 -4.71
C ASN A 295 -15.12 7.68 -3.50
N ILE A 296 -14.86 6.37 -3.58
CA ILE A 296 -14.12 5.64 -2.55
C ILE A 296 -12.64 5.63 -2.94
N PRO A 297 -11.78 6.30 -2.18
CA PRO A 297 -10.37 6.41 -2.52
C PRO A 297 -9.61 5.12 -2.22
N VAL A 298 -8.71 4.75 -3.15
CA VAL A 298 -7.79 3.63 -3.05
C VAL A 298 -6.41 4.05 -3.54
N GLN A 299 -5.37 3.62 -2.83
CA GLN A 299 -3.98 3.93 -3.11
C GLN A 299 -3.08 2.79 -2.67
N ARG A 300 -1.95 2.61 -3.36
CA ARG A 300 -1.04 1.51 -3.09
C ARG A 300 -0.55 1.58 -1.65
N ASN A 301 -0.59 0.43 -0.98
CA ASN A 301 -0.19 0.23 0.41
C ASN A 301 -1.13 0.88 1.46
N TYR A 302 -2.36 1.24 1.07
CA TYR A 302 -3.39 1.76 1.98
C TYR A 302 -4.47 0.70 2.27
N LEU A 303 -5.08 0.82 3.44
CA LEU A 303 -6.29 0.13 3.83
C LEU A 303 -7.48 1.09 3.74
N THR A 304 -8.43 0.81 2.86
CA THR A 304 -9.71 1.53 2.78
C THR A 304 -10.78 0.74 3.52
N THR A 305 -11.37 1.33 4.55
CA THR A 305 -12.40 0.73 5.41
C THR A 305 -13.74 1.40 5.13
N ILE A 306 -14.73 0.63 4.73
CA ILE A 306 -16.13 1.07 4.65
C ILE A 306 -16.87 0.44 5.83
N LEU A 307 -17.41 1.26 6.73
CA LEU A 307 -18.07 0.83 7.95
C LEU A 307 -19.49 1.40 8.00
N GLY A 308 -20.47 0.60 8.40
CA GLY A 308 -21.80 1.12 8.68
C GLY A 308 -22.89 0.06 8.77
N ASN A 309 -24.13 0.52 8.89
CA ASN A 309 -25.29 -0.37 8.86
C ASN A 309 -25.61 -0.75 7.41
N LEU A 310 -25.09 -1.89 6.97
CA LEU A 310 -25.16 -2.33 5.58
C LEU A 310 -26.30 -3.34 5.35
N LEU A 311 -26.81 -3.96 6.40
CA LEU A 311 -27.91 -4.94 6.31
C LEU A 311 -29.30 -4.28 6.44
N THR A 312 -29.36 -3.08 7.02
CA THR A 312 -30.58 -2.29 7.18
C THR A 312 -30.63 -1.06 6.25
N VAL A 313 -31.82 -0.48 6.10
CA VAL A 313 -32.10 0.60 5.13
C VAL A 313 -31.68 1.99 5.65
N ASP A 314 -31.59 2.17 6.97
CA ASP A 314 -31.33 3.48 7.63
C ASP A 314 -29.94 3.56 8.28
N GLY A 315 -28.89 3.45 7.47
CA GLY A 315 -27.50 3.42 7.94
C GLY A 315 -26.66 4.61 7.51
N THR A 316 -25.90 5.18 8.43
CA THR A 316 -24.72 6.01 8.12
C THR A 316 -23.59 5.09 7.64
N ILE A 317 -22.89 5.48 6.57
CA ILE A 317 -21.71 4.79 6.06
C ILE A 317 -20.53 5.74 6.25
N ASP A 318 -19.51 5.27 6.97
CA ASP A 318 -18.25 5.96 7.18
C ASP A 318 -17.16 5.28 6.34
N VAL A 319 -16.35 6.08 5.65
CA VAL A 319 -15.19 5.60 4.88
C VAL A 319 -13.93 6.16 5.52
N ASP A 320 -13.05 5.27 5.95
CA ASP A 320 -11.77 5.58 6.59
C ASP A 320 -10.62 5.03 5.74
N ILE A 321 -9.53 5.77 5.61
CA ILE A 321 -8.33 5.32 4.89
C ILE A 321 -7.15 5.36 5.85
N GLN A 322 -6.50 4.22 6.02
CA GLN A 322 -5.33 4.10 6.89
C GLN A 322 -4.08 3.83 6.06
N GLU A 323 -3.04 4.63 6.31
CA GLU A 323 -1.69 4.37 5.81
C GLU A 323 -1.06 3.21 6.56
N GLY A 324 -0.65 2.18 5.81
CA GLY A 324 0.03 1.03 6.38
C GLY A 324 -0.90 0.14 7.21
N PHE A 325 -0.71 -1.16 7.10
CA PHE A 325 -1.51 -2.19 7.79
C PHE A 325 -1.24 -2.27 9.32
N LYS A 326 -1.12 -1.12 10.00
CA LYS A 326 -0.67 -0.90 11.39
C LYS A 326 0.75 -1.43 11.68
N ASN A 327 1.70 -0.50 11.76
CA ASN A 327 2.80 -0.56 12.71
C ASN A 327 2.24 -0.21 14.09
N GLU A 328 1.80 -1.20 14.89
CA GLU A 328 1.60 -0.95 16.32
C GLU A 328 2.97 -1.05 17.02
N TRP A 329 3.54 0.14 17.32
CA TRP A 329 4.79 0.40 18.05
C TRP A 329 6.06 0.49 17.20
N ILE A 330 6.15 1.56 16.41
CA ILE A 330 7.41 2.30 16.35
C ILE A 330 7.15 3.55 17.19
N GLU A 331 7.80 3.64 18.36
CA GLU A 331 8.08 4.95 18.96
C GLU A 331 8.66 5.82 17.85
N GLY A 332 7.91 6.86 17.49
CA GLY A 332 8.02 7.59 16.23
C GLY A 332 9.46 7.79 15.75
N GLU A 333 9.79 7.08 14.68
CA GLU A 333 10.40 7.75 13.54
C GLU A 333 9.21 7.95 12.58
N GLU A 334 8.59 9.13 12.70
CA GLU A 334 7.45 9.57 11.90
C GLU A 334 7.87 9.54 10.42
N TRP A 335 7.33 8.58 9.64
CA TRP A 335 7.71 8.41 8.22
C TRP A 335 6.89 9.31 7.27
N TRP A 336 5.91 10.06 7.75
CA TRP A 336 5.70 11.36 7.12
C TRP A 336 6.78 12.26 7.72
N ASN A 337 7.65 12.83 6.90
CA ASN A 337 8.12 14.13 7.35
C ASN A 337 6.83 14.96 7.30
N PRO A 338 6.31 15.49 8.42
CA PRO A 338 5.70 16.80 8.30
C PRO A 338 6.60 17.56 7.35
N GLU A 339 6.04 18.19 6.33
CA GLU A 339 6.65 19.48 6.04
C GLU A 339 6.61 20.19 7.40
N GLU A 340 7.78 20.27 8.04
CA GLU A 340 7.95 20.82 9.38
C GLU A 340 7.31 22.18 9.32
N ILE A 341 6.07 22.24 9.76
CA ILE A 341 5.31 23.46 9.71
C ILE A 341 5.77 24.21 10.93
N THR A 342 6.63 25.20 10.72
CA THR A 342 7.03 26.10 11.78
C THR A 342 5.86 27.07 11.96
N PRO A 343 5.01 26.93 13.00
CA PRO A 343 3.80 27.72 13.08
C PRO A 343 4.18 29.19 13.30
N SER A 344 3.53 30.09 12.58
CA SER A 344 3.79 31.52 12.64
C SER A 344 2.58 32.28 13.13
N GLN A 345 2.75 33.32 13.93
CA GLN A 345 1.62 34.10 14.41
C GLN A 345 0.94 34.86 13.23
N PRO A 346 -0.39 34.76 13.07
CA PRO A 346 -1.12 35.55 12.08
C PRO A 346 -1.07 37.05 12.38
N ALA A 347 -1.11 37.87 11.33
CA ALA A 347 -1.11 39.33 11.48
C ALA A 347 -2.37 39.81 12.23
N TYR A 348 -2.18 40.69 13.21
CA TYR A 348 -3.25 41.27 14.03
C TYR A 348 -3.48 42.75 13.70
N ASP A 349 -4.74 43.14 13.54
CA ASP A 349 -5.19 44.53 13.38
C ASP A 349 -5.97 44.99 14.62
N GLU A 350 -5.38 45.93 15.36
CA GLU A 350 -5.96 46.54 16.57
C GLU A 350 -7.24 47.33 16.30
N GLN A 351 -7.42 47.91 15.11
CA GLN A 351 -8.59 48.76 14.82
C GLN A 351 -9.85 47.92 14.64
N THR A 352 -9.69 46.71 14.11
CA THR A 352 -10.79 45.80 13.78
C THR A 352 -10.84 44.57 14.69
N ASN A 353 -9.94 44.46 15.67
CA ASN A 353 -9.80 43.32 16.57
C ASN A 353 -9.76 41.99 15.79
N THR A 354 -8.99 41.95 14.70
CA THR A 354 -9.00 40.85 13.72
C THR A 354 -7.60 40.26 13.52
N TYR A 355 -7.48 38.94 13.60
CA TYR A 355 -6.33 38.16 13.13
C TYR A 355 -6.60 37.66 11.72
N SER A 356 -5.69 37.96 10.78
CA SER A 356 -5.82 37.56 9.38
C SER A 356 -4.92 36.36 9.08
N VAL A 357 -5.52 35.29 8.55
CA VAL A 357 -4.84 34.04 8.24
C VAL A 357 -4.79 33.85 6.73
N TYR A 358 -3.59 33.86 6.18
CA TYR A 358 -3.29 33.71 4.75
C TYR A 358 -2.61 32.40 4.42
N THR A 359 -1.88 31.80 5.37
CA THR A 359 -1.08 30.60 5.14
C THR A 359 -1.42 29.47 6.11
N ARG A 360 -1.00 28.26 5.76
CA ARG A 360 -1.13 27.09 6.62
C ARG A 360 -0.31 27.22 7.91
N GLU A 361 0.85 27.87 7.87
CA GLU A 361 1.71 28.10 9.05
C GLU A 361 1.00 28.99 10.08
N GLU A 362 0.27 30.00 9.60
CA GLU A 362 -0.55 30.88 10.43
C GLU A 362 -1.77 30.16 11.02
N PHE A 363 -2.37 29.26 10.25
CA PHE A 363 -3.51 28.46 10.72
C PHE A 363 -3.07 27.41 11.75
N ALA A 364 -1.93 26.75 11.53
CA ALA A 364 -1.36 25.75 12.43
C ALA A 364 -0.88 26.33 13.77
N TRP A 365 -0.69 27.65 13.86
CA TRP A 365 -0.30 28.32 15.11
C TRP A 365 -1.45 28.41 16.13
N LEU A 366 -2.70 28.44 15.65
CA LEU A 366 -3.89 28.71 16.46
C LEU A 366 -4.15 27.71 17.59
N PRO A 367 -4.11 26.37 17.38
CA PRO A 367 -4.54 25.41 18.40
C PRO A 367 -3.74 25.51 19.71
N THR A 368 -2.46 25.89 19.63
CA THR A 368 -1.55 25.96 20.78
C THR A 368 -1.53 27.32 21.47
N HIS A 369 -2.13 28.36 20.86
CA HIS A 369 -2.07 29.74 21.34
C HIS A 369 -3.45 30.36 21.57
N ILE A 370 -4.53 29.62 21.34
CA ILE A 370 -5.89 30.16 21.40
C ILE A 370 -6.23 30.81 22.75
N ASP A 371 -5.77 30.23 23.86
CA ASP A 371 -6.02 30.77 25.20
C ASP A 371 -5.23 32.06 25.49
N ASP A 372 -4.01 32.17 24.97
CA ASP A 372 -3.19 33.37 25.10
C ASP A 372 -3.77 34.51 24.26
N MET A 373 -4.22 34.21 23.04
CA MET A 373 -4.93 35.16 22.18
C MET A 373 -6.19 35.68 22.87
N LEU A 374 -7.04 34.79 23.38
CA LEU A 374 -8.29 35.16 24.05
C LEU A 374 -8.06 35.96 25.34
N THR A 375 -6.90 35.77 25.99
CA THR A 375 -6.51 36.54 27.17
C THR A 375 -6.05 37.94 26.79
N ALA A 376 -5.27 38.07 25.70
CA ALA A 376 -4.76 39.36 25.23
C ALA A 376 -5.83 40.21 24.53
N THR A 377 -6.69 39.58 23.72
CA THR A 377 -7.66 40.22 22.83
C THR A 377 -9.04 39.53 22.91
N PRO A 378 -9.80 39.75 24.00
CA PRO A 378 -11.10 39.10 24.16
C PRO A 378 -12.05 39.37 22.97
N GLY A 379 -12.66 38.31 22.43
CA GLY A 379 -13.67 38.40 21.37
C GLY A 379 -13.13 38.81 20.00
N PHE A 380 -11.85 38.51 19.69
CA PHE A 380 -11.29 38.76 18.36
C PHE A 380 -12.03 38.00 17.24
N THR A 381 -11.83 38.44 16.00
CA THR A 381 -12.25 37.73 14.79
C THR A 381 -11.04 37.08 14.11
N LEU A 382 -11.11 35.79 13.81
CA LEU A 382 -10.20 35.10 12.89
C LEU A 382 -10.77 35.19 11.48
N ARG A 383 -10.05 35.86 10.59
CA ARG A 383 -10.43 36.00 9.19
C ARG A 383 -9.56 35.09 8.33
N ILE A 384 -10.20 34.19 7.59
CA ILE A 384 -9.54 33.37 6.59
C ILE A 384 -9.47 34.17 5.29
N CYS A 385 -8.26 34.42 4.80
CA CYS A 385 -8.00 35.33 3.69
C CYS A 385 -7.56 34.63 2.40
N ASN A 386 -7.39 33.30 2.42
CA ASN A 386 -7.00 32.47 1.28
C ASN A 386 -7.55 31.04 1.45
N ASP A 387 -7.63 30.29 0.33
CA ASP A 387 -7.77 28.84 0.40
C ASP A 387 -6.49 28.25 1.01
N ILE A 388 -6.64 27.45 2.07
CA ILE A 388 -5.53 26.88 2.82
C ILE A 388 -5.55 25.37 2.63
N ASP A 389 -4.44 24.87 2.11
CA ASP A 389 -4.16 23.45 1.98
C ASP A 389 -3.21 23.04 3.11
N MET A 390 -3.69 22.18 4.01
CA MET A 390 -2.91 21.72 5.15
C MET A 390 -1.94 20.59 4.77
N SER A 391 -1.96 20.10 3.53
CA SER A 391 -0.97 19.16 3.00
C SER A 391 -0.74 17.91 3.88
N GLY A 392 -1.79 17.43 4.55
CA GLY A 392 -1.72 16.26 5.44
C GLY A 392 -1.17 16.57 6.83
N VAL A 393 -0.96 17.84 7.20
CA VAL A 393 -0.53 18.22 8.56
C VAL A 393 -1.52 17.68 9.60
N GLU A 394 -0.96 17.05 10.63
CA GLU A 394 -1.71 16.56 11.78
C GLU A 394 -2.41 17.71 12.50
N TRP A 395 -3.74 17.66 12.52
CA TRP A 395 -4.57 18.75 13.01
C TRP A 395 -4.93 18.57 14.49
N SER A 396 -4.64 19.60 15.29
CA SER A 396 -5.16 19.74 16.65
C SER A 396 -6.40 20.64 16.63
N PRO A 397 -7.54 20.22 17.22
CA PRO A 397 -8.70 21.08 17.39
C PRO A 397 -8.35 22.39 18.09
N ILE A 398 -8.92 23.50 17.62
CA ILE A 398 -8.82 24.80 18.31
C ILE A 398 -9.90 24.82 19.40
N TYR A 399 -9.49 24.62 20.65
CA TYR A 399 -10.40 24.56 21.79
C TYR A 399 -9.93 25.49 22.91
N PRO A 400 -10.69 26.54 23.27
CA PRO A 400 -10.41 27.35 24.46
C PRO A 400 -10.63 26.53 25.72
N GLY A 401 -9.70 26.57 26.70
CA GLY A 401 -9.80 25.79 27.93
C GLY A 401 -10.96 26.15 28.87
N SER A 402 -11.85 27.06 28.48
CA SER A 402 -13.01 27.54 29.26
C SER A 402 -14.20 27.80 28.34
N SER A 403 -15.35 27.18 28.66
CA SER A 403 -16.61 27.25 27.92
C SER A 403 -17.22 28.65 27.82
N GLY A 404 -16.71 29.63 28.59
CA GLY A 404 -17.14 31.03 28.51
C GLY A 404 -16.33 31.90 27.54
N ARG A 405 -15.27 31.37 26.92
CA ARG A 405 -14.42 32.12 26.00
C ARG A 405 -14.83 31.87 24.56
N THR A 406 -15.18 32.93 23.85
CA THR A 406 -15.62 32.87 22.44
C THR A 406 -14.80 33.80 21.57
N TYR A 407 -14.65 33.41 20.31
CA TYR A 407 -14.08 34.20 19.22
C TYR A 407 -14.94 33.97 17.97
N THR A 408 -14.83 34.87 16.99
CA THR A 408 -15.57 34.75 15.73
C THR A 408 -14.64 34.22 14.65
N VAL A 409 -15.14 33.34 13.77
CA VAL A 409 -14.41 32.93 12.55
C VAL A 409 -15.17 33.44 11.33
N ASP A 410 -14.51 34.28 10.54
CA ASP A 410 -14.97 34.81 9.26
C ASP A 410 -14.25 34.08 8.12
N GLY A 411 -14.93 33.12 7.50
CA GLY A 411 -14.33 32.27 6.47
C GLY A 411 -14.18 32.90 5.08
N GLN A 412 -14.84 34.04 4.82
CA GLN A 412 -14.84 34.78 3.53
C GLN A 412 -15.08 33.95 2.24
N GLY A 413 -15.64 32.75 2.35
CA GLY A 413 -15.85 31.84 1.21
C GLY A 413 -14.62 31.04 0.80
N HIS A 414 -13.55 31.07 1.60
CA HIS A 414 -12.34 30.28 1.38
C HIS A 414 -12.45 28.85 1.91
N THR A 415 -11.69 27.95 1.30
CA THR A 415 -11.69 26.52 1.64
C THR A 415 -10.48 26.15 2.50
N LEU A 416 -10.72 25.33 3.51
CA LEU A 416 -9.67 24.62 4.24
C LEU A 416 -9.73 23.13 3.85
N ARG A 417 -8.61 22.51 3.45
CA ARG A 417 -8.58 21.12 2.97
C ARG A 417 -7.30 20.36 3.35
N ASN A 418 -7.33 19.04 3.18
CA ASN A 418 -6.21 18.11 3.41
C ASN A 418 -5.67 18.10 4.86
N PHE A 419 -6.58 17.99 5.83
CA PHE A 419 -6.23 17.77 7.24
C PHE A 419 -5.95 16.29 7.51
N SER A 420 -4.96 15.99 8.36
CA SER A 420 -4.83 14.67 9.00
C SER A 420 -5.38 14.70 10.43
N MET A 421 -6.02 13.61 10.86
CA MET A 421 -6.45 13.42 12.25
C MET A 421 -6.09 12.00 12.70
N SER A 422 -5.03 11.87 13.49
CA SER A 422 -4.53 10.60 14.03
C SER A 422 -5.29 10.07 15.26
N GLY A 423 -6.36 10.75 15.68
CA GLY A 423 -7.11 10.42 16.90
C GLY A 423 -6.40 10.78 18.21
N LYS A 424 -5.19 11.35 18.15
CA LYS A 424 -4.42 11.84 19.31
C LYS A 424 -5.13 12.97 20.07
N PHE A 425 -5.99 13.73 19.38
CA PHE A 425 -6.73 14.86 19.93
C PHE A 425 -8.24 14.62 19.75
N GLY A 426 -8.84 13.80 20.60
CA GLY A 426 -10.28 13.51 20.56
C GLY A 426 -11.13 14.74 20.87
N ALA A 427 -12.21 14.93 20.10
CA ALA A 427 -13.25 15.89 20.44
C ALA A 427 -14.15 15.32 21.54
N VAL A 428 -14.16 15.94 22.72
CA VAL A 428 -15.21 15.72 23.71
C VAL A 428 -16.44 16.50 23.24
N TYR A 429 -17.42 15.79 22.68
CA TYR A 429 -18.75 16.35 22.46
C TYR A 429 -19.45 16.39 23.82
N GLU A 430 -19.72 17.59 24.34
CA GLU A 430 -20.76 17.81 25.36
C GLU A 430 -22.09 18.19 24.69
#